data_AF-A0A6A3PK15-F1
#
_entry.id   AF-A0A6A3PK15-F1
#
_cell.length_a   1.000
_cell.length_b   1.000
_cell.length_c   1.000
_cell.angle_alpha   90.00
_cell.angle_beta   90.00
_cell.angle_gamma   90.00
#
_symmetry.space_group_name_H-M   'P 1'
#
loop_
_entity.id
_entity.type
_entity.pdbx_description
1 polymer ?
#
loop_
_entity_poly.entity_id
_entity_poly.type
_entity_poly.pdbx_seq_one_letter_code
_entity_poly.pdbx_strand_id
1 'polypeptide(L)' 'MRVREGPGEIVVKLADGKPHRGPRRAVSLAYAFDGFSTNDDFLAIELNYAFDCILGMPWLARYQPEIDWLARSVRRLRRQ' A
#
# COMPACT_ATOMS: atom_id res chain seq x y z
N MET A 1 4.81 14.57 -3.83
CA MET A 1 4.15 13.87 -2.70
C MET A 1 3.19 14.85 -2.04
N ARG A 2 1.91 14.50 -1.90
CA ARG A 2 0.91 15.32 -1.18
C ARG A 2 0.51 14.60 0.10
N VAL A 3 0.66 15.26 1.25
CA VAL A 3 0.23 14.74 2.55
C VAL A 3 -1.09 15.39 2.94
N ARG A 4 -2.00 14.59 3.48
CA ARG A 4 -3.28 15.05 4.04
C ARG A 4 -3.42 14.52 5.45
N GLU A 5 -3.55 15.44 6.40
CA GLU A 5 -3.85 15.14 7.80
C GLU A 5 -5.34 14.84 7.93
N GLY A 6 -5.67 13.81 8.70
CA GLY A 6 -7.04 13.46 9.09
C GLY A 6 -7.25 13.63 10.59
N PRO A 7 -8.50 13.71 11.05
CA PRO A 7 -8.79 13.83 12.47
C PRO A 7 -8.48 12.53 13.22
N GLY A 8 -7.94 12.67 14.42
CA GLY A 8 -7.70 11.59 15.38
C GLY A 8 -6.50 10.69 15.05
N GLU A 9 -6.36 9.66 15.86
CA GLU A 9 -5.34 8.63 15.67
C GLU A 9 -5.87 7.47 14.83
N ILE A 10 -4.94 6.70 14.27
CA ILE A 10 -5.20 5.39 13.69
C ILE A 10 -4.43 4.32 14.45
N VAL A 11 -5.04 3.14 14.56
CA VAL A 11 -4.39 1.93 15.06
C VAL A 11 -4.30 0.93 13.92
N VAL A 12 -3.09 0.51 13.58
CA VAL A 12 -2.83 -0.50 12.54
C VAL A 12 -2.14 -1.68 13.19
N LYS A 13 -2.69 -2.89 13.04
CA LYS A 13 -2.00 -4.11 13.43
C LYS A 13 -1.16 -4.59 12.25
N LEU A 14 0.16 -4.62 12.41
CA LEU A 14 1.06 -5.13 11.37
C LEU A 14 1.18 -6.66 11.44
N ALA A 15 1.88 -7.24 10.47
CA ALA A 15 2.09 -8.68 10.36
C ALA A 15 2.89 -9.26 11.55
N ASP A 16 3.66 -8.42 12.26
CA ASP A 16 4.35 -8.80 13.51
C ASP A 16 3.39 -8.94 14.72
N GLY A 17 2.10 -8.66 14.51
CA GLY A 17 1.05 -8.74 15.50
C GLY A 17 0.99 -7.55 16.44
N LYS A 18 1.90 -6.58 16.33
CA LYS A 18 1.95 -5.40 17.21
C LYS A 18 1.03 -4.31 16.67
N PRO A 19 0.25 -3.65 17.54
CA PRO A 19 -0.51 -2.47 17.17
C PRO A 19 0.42 -1.25 17.08
N HIS A 20 0.40 -0.59 15.93
CA HIS A 20 1.03 0.70 15.71
C HIS A 20 -0.02 1.79 15.83
N ARG A 21 0.29 2.82 16.63
CA ARG A 21 -0.55 4.01 16.82
C ARG A 21 0.15 5.22 16.25
N GLY A 22 -0.61 6.10 15.60
CA GLY A 22 -0.05 7.33 15.07
C GLY A 22 -1.12 8.28 14.54
N PRO A 23 -0.71 9.48 14.12
CA PRO A 23 -1.61 10.45 13.51
C PRO A 23 -2.18 9.88 12.21
N ARG A 24 -3.47 10.15 11.95
CA ARG A 24 -4.09 9.75 10.70
C ARG A 24 -3.55 10.61 9.56
N ARG A 25 -2.66 10.03 8.74
CA ARG A 25 -2.05 10.70 7.59
C ARG A 25 -2.24 9.89 6.32
N ALA A 26 -2.69 10.54 5.26
CA ALA A 26 -2.71 9.98 3.93
C ALA A 26 -1.65 10.65 3.05
N VAL A 27 -0.91 9.86 2.28
CA VAL A 27 0.09 10.34 1.33
C VAL A 27 -0.25 9.88 -0.09
N SER A 28 -0.37 10.82 -1.02
CA SER A 28 -0.50 10.50 -2.45
C SER A 28 0.88 10.20 -3.03
N LEU A 29 1.07 8.95 -3.47
CA LEU A 29 2.32 8.45 -4.04
C LEU A 29 2.09 7.99 -5.48
N ALA A 30 2.91 8.52 -6.38
CA ALA A 30 3.06 7.97 -7.72
C ALA A 30 4.07 6.82 -7.66
N TYR A 31 3.74 5.67 -8.25
CA TYR A 31 4.61 4.50 -8.28
C TYR A 31 4.38 3.69 -9.56
N ALA A 32 5.40 2.93 -9.94
CA ALA A 32 5.35 2.05 -11.09
C ALA A 32 6.17 0.76 -10.86
N PHE A 33 5.62 -0.38 -11.31
CA PHE A 33 6.27 -1.70 -11.31
C PHE A 33 5.45 -2.66 -12.18
N ASP A 34 6.06 -3.60 -12.90
CA ASP A 34 5.40 -4.73 -13.60
C ASP A 34 4.07 -4.40 -14.33
N GLY A 35 4.03 -3.27 -15.05
CA GLY A 35 2.84 -2.83 -15.81
C GLY A 35 1.82 -2.01 -15.01
N PHE A 36 2.14 -1.67 -13.76
CA PHE A 36 1.50 -0.62 -12.99
C PHE A 36 2.26 0.69 -13.18
N SER A 37 1.51 1.77 -13.41
CA SER A 37 1.95 3.16 -13.29
C SER A 37 0.73 3.97 -12.87
N THR A 38 0.67 4.37 -11.61
CA THR A 38 -0.53 5.00 -11.04
C THR A 38 -0.16 5.92 -9.88
N ASN A 39 -1.16 6.63 -9.36
CA ASN A 39 -1.06 7.49 -8.20
C ASN A 39 -2.21 7.16 -7.24
N ASP A 40 -1.87 6.69 -6.05
CA ASP A 40 -2.83 6.29 -5.03
C ASP A 40 -2.49 6.92 -3.67
N ASP A 41 -3.50 7.00 -2.82
CA ASP A 41 -3.34 7.44 -1.44
C ASP A 41 -3.01 6.26 -0.53
N PHE A 42 -1.93 6.40 0.22
CA PHE A 42 -1.45 5.43 1.21
C PHE A 42 -1.62 5.98 2.61
N LEU A 43 -1.83 5.09 3.58
CA LEU A 43 -1.72 5.46 4.98
C LEU A 43 -0.24 5.60 5.34
N ALA A 44 0.15 6.77 5.85
CA ALA A 44 1.51 6.98 6.33
C ALA A 44 1.62 6.51 7.78
N ILE A 45 2.35 5.42 7.99
CA ILE A 45 2.70 4.86 9.30
C ILE A 45 4.19 4.56 9.33
N GLU A 46 4.78 4.58 10.53
CA GLU A 46 6.15 4.11 10.73
C GLU A 46 6.19 2.59 10.57
N LEU A 47 6.80 2.13 9.48
CA LEU A 47 7.09 0.72 9.23
C LEU A 47 8.48 0.38 9.79
N ASN A 48 8.71 -0.91 10.05
CA ASN A 48 10.06 -1.37 10.29
C ASN A 48 10.92 -1.19 9.01
N TYR A 49 12.24 -1.14 9.16
CA TYR A 49 13.19 -0.91 8.06
C TYR A 49 13.20 -2.02 6.98
N ALA A 50 12.39 -3.07 7.12
CA ALA A 50 12.33 -4.16 6.16
C ALA A 50 11.43 -3.84 4.95
N PHE A 51 10.56 -2.83 5.04
CA PHE A 51 9.59 -2.51 3.98
C PHE A 51 9.41 -1.01 3.78
N ASP A 52 9.44 -0.57 2.53
CA ASP A 52 9.13 0.81 2.16
C ASP A 52 7.62 1.07 2.04
N CYS A 53 6.85 0.06 1.60
CA CYS A 53 5.41 0.17 1.35
C CYS A 53 4.73 -1.21 1.39
N ILE A 54 3.47 -1.26 1.85
CA ILE A 54 2.65 -2.48 1.86
C ILE A 54 1.39 -2.25 1.02
N LEU A 55 1.21 -3.07 -0.02
CA LEU A 55 -0.01 -3.10 -0.83
C LEU A 55 -1.02 -4.05 -0.18
N GLY A 56 -1.96 -3.49 0.59
CA GLY A 56 -2.98 -4.25 1.29
C GLY A 56 -4.18 -4.65 0.43
N MET A 57 -5.18 -5.26 1.09
CA MET A 57 -6.43 -5.71 0.46
C MET A 57 -7.17 -4.63 -0.35
N PRO A 58 -7.25 -3.34 0.08
CA PRO A 58 -7.91 -2.32 -0.74
C PRO A 58 -7.26 -2.12 -2.11
N TRP A 59 -5.93 -2.23 -2.18
CA TRP A 59 -5.19 -2.13 -3.43
C TRP A 59 -5.46 -3.35 -4.33
N LEU A 60 -5.41 -4.56 -3.75
CA LEU A 60 -5.69 -5.82 -4.44
C LEU A 60 -7.12 -5.84 -5.01
N ALA A 61 -8.11 -5.42 -4.23
CA ALA A 61 -9.51 -5.35 -4.66
C ALA A 61 -9.72 -4.34 -5.79
N ARG A 62 -9.02 -3.20 -5.75
CA ARG A 62 -9.12 -2.15 -6.77
C ARG A 62 -8.55 -2.58 -8.11
N TYR A 63 -7.36 -3.18 -8.10
CA TYR A 63 -6.62 -3.45 -9.33
C TYR A 63 -6.71 -4.88 -9.82
N GLN A 64 -7.14 -5.83 -8.97
CA GLN A 64 -7.25 -7.26 -9.27
C GLN A 64 -6.03 -7.77 -10.06
N PRO A 65 -4.81 -7.59 -9.51
CA PRO A 65 -3.59 -8.01 -10.20
C PRO A 65 -3.53 -9.53 -10.33
N GLU A 66 -2.74 -9.99 -11.29
CA GLU A 66 -2.22 -11.36 -11.29
C GLU A 66 -0.98 -11.42 -10.39
N ILE A 67 -0.97 -12.36 -9.43
CA ILE A 67 0.17 -12.61 -8.57
C ILE A 67 0.79 -13.94 -8.99
N ASP A 68 1.97 -13.86 -9.61
CA ASP A 68 2.76 -15.03 -9.94
C ASP A 68 3.70 -15.34 -8.77
N TRP A 69 3.36 -16.37 -8.00
CA TRP A 69 4.12 -16.81 -6.83
C TRP A 69 5.47 -17.45 -7.19
N LEU A 70 5.58 -18.07 -8.38
CA LEU A 70 6.81 -18.74 -8.83
C LEU A 70 7.81 -17.70 -9.32
N ALA A 71 7.37 -16.79 -10.19
CA ALA A 71 8.21 -15.69 -10.68
C ALA A 71 8.36 -14.56 -9.66
N ARG A 72 7.59 -14.58 -8.57
CA ARG A 72 7.53 -13.52 -7.54
C ARG A 72 7.22 -12.15 -8.17
N SER A 73 6.25 -12.09 -9.07
CA SER A 73 5.87 -10.87 -9.81
C SER A 73 4.40 -10.54 -9.66
N VAL A 74 4.05 -9.26 -9.82
CA VAL A 74 2.67 -8.77 -9.72
C VAL A 74 2.33 -8.01 -10.98
N ARG A 75 1.42 -8.52 -11.81
CA ARG A 75 1.14 -7.93 -13.13
C ARG A 75 -0.29 -7.42 -13.23
N ARG A 76 -0.48 -6.39 -14.03
CA ARG A 76 -1.81 -5.89 -14.34
C ARG A 76 -2.55 -6.89 -15.21
N LEU A 77 -3.74 -7.31 -14.78
CA LEU A 77 -4.63 -8.12 -15.62
C LEU A 77 -5.04 -7.29 -16.84
N ARG A 78 -4.58 -7.69 -18.02
CA ARG A 78 -5.10 -7.20 -19.29
C ARG A 78 -6.43 -7.91 -19.54
N ARG A 79 -7.56 -7.24 -19.31
CA ARG A 79 -8.82 -7.74 -19.87
C ARG A 79 -8.74 -7.55 -21.39
N GLN A 80 -8.79 -8.66 -22.13
CA GLN A 80 -9.02 -8.65 -23.58
C GLN A 80 -10.44 -8.17 -23.85
#